data_AF-E7GFM9-F1
#
_entry.id   AF-E7GFM9-F1
#
_cell.length_a   1.000
_cell.length_b   1.000
_cell.length_c   1.000
_cell.angle_alpha   90.00
_cell.angle_beta   90.00
_cell.angle_gamma   90.00
#
_symmetry.space_group_name_H-M   'P 1'
#
loop_
_entity.id
_entity.type
_entity.pdbx_description
1 polymer ?
#
loop_
_entity_poly.entity_id
_entity_poly.type
_entity_poly.pdbx_seq_one_letter_code
_entity_poly.pdbx_strand_id
1 'polypeptide(L)'
;MDEYKKYLNIIEQTMNDTKYIKDSYQPTFGIIKILKYWFILYFLSILSFFCIDKINMYYELYNYSSFYTIYNVYRIIICIAIPTLLLFCVLKSEISVKERRYLKIWLIFPIFFCLDNCLSSFSSLLNAETMISFYQSFPISGIINIVFLLYLYSYFKYKGISVLIIMYIIYCGFSFYYLSIYLNLIDASLIQTNLFMILNNIQSYRIIEILSLLISIIVIKKKE
;
A
#
# COMPACT_ATOMS: atom_id res chain seq x y z
N MET A 1 12.93 15.74 -32.43
CA MET A 1 13.36 16.10 -31.06
C MET A 1 13.07 14.97 -30.07
N ASP A 2 11.90 14.31 -30.15
CA ASP A 2 11.58 13.14 -29.32
C ASP A 2 12.40 11.88 -29.63
N GLU A 3 12.73 11.61 -30.90
CA GLU A 3 13.58 10.47 -31.25
C GLU A 3 14.99 10.59 -30.67
N TYR A 4 15.57 11.79 -30.69
CA TYR A 4 16.92 12.03 -30.17
C TYR A 4 16.99 11.80 -28.65
N LYS A 5 15.94 12.23 -27.92
CA LYS A 5 15.76 11.91 -26.49
C LYS A 5 15.63 10.41 -26.25
N LYS A 6 14.88 9.71 -27.11
CA LYS A 6 14.71 8.26 -27.03
C LYS A 6 16.03 7.51 -27.24
N TYR A 7 16.83 7.93 -28.23
CA TYR A 7 18.17 7.36 -28.46
C TYR A 7 19.12 7.64 -27.30
N LEU A 8 19.09 8.84 -26.72
CA LEU A 8 19.87 9.17 -25.52
C LEU A 8 19.48 8.29 -24.33
N ASN A 9 18.18 8.10 -24.07
CA ASN A 9 17.70 7.18 -23.04
C ASN A 9 18.22 5.75 -23.25
N ILE A 10 18.17 5.26 -24.49
CA ILE A 10 18.65 3.90 -24.82
C ILE A 10 20.15 3.77 -24.55
N ILE A 11 20.95 4.78 -24.93
CA ILE A 11 22.40 4.82 -24.71
C ILE A 11 22.72 4.84 -23.22
N GLU A 12 22.03 5.67 -22.45
CA GLU A 12 22.22 5.79 -21.01
C GLU A 12 21.84 4.49 -20.29
N GLN A 13 20.76 3.85 -20.74
CA GLN A 13 20.30 2.55 -20.25
C GLN A 13 21.30 1.43 -20.56
N THR A 14 21.85 1.38 -21.78
CA THR A 14 22.90 0.42 -22.15
C THR A 14 24.20 0.66 -21.40
N MET A 15 24.59 1.92 -21.14
CA MET A 15 25.76 2.22 -20.30
C MET A 15 25.57 1.71 -18.87
N ASN A 16 24.37 1.88 -18.29
CA ASN A 16 24.05 1.38 -16.95
C ASN A 16 24.03 -0.16 -16.89
N ASP A 17 23.52 -0.82 -17.93
CA ASP A 17 23.55 -2.30 -18.02
C ASP A 17 24.98 -2.83 -18.17
N THR A 18 25.85 -2.12 -18.93
CA THR A 18 27.26 -2.50 -19.08
C THR A 18 28.06 -2.28 -17.79
N LYS A 19 27.85 -1.14 -17.11
CA LYS A 19 28.42 -0.88 -15.77
C LYS A 19 27.89 -1.85 -14.73
N TYR A 20 26.68 -2.38 -14.89
CA TYR A 20 26.16 -3.42 -14.01
C TYR A 20 26.92 -4.74 -14.16
N ILE A 21 27.14 -5.21 -15.39
CA ILE A 21 27.89 -6.44 -15.66
C ILE A 21 29.32 -6.33 -15.12
N LYS A 22 29.92 -5.14 -15.17
CA LYS A 22 31.30 -4.89 -14.78
C LYS A 22 31.51 -4.54 -13.30
N ASP A 23 30.62 -3.72 -12.73
CA ASP A 23 30.83 -3.04 -11.43
C ASP A 23 29.71 -3.29 -10.40
N SER A 24 28.79 -4.23 -10.63
CA SER A 24 27.68 -4.56 -9.70
C SER A 24 26.69 -3.42 -9.40
N TYR A 25 26.58 -2.44 -10.30
CA TYR A 25 25.67 -1.29 -10.20
C TYR A 25 24.20 -1.72 -9.92
N GLN A 26 23.54 -1.09 -8.96
CA GLN A 26 22.13 -1.33 -8.64
C GLN A 26 21.28 -0.22 -9.25
N PRO A 27 20.67 -0.43 -10.44
CA PRO A 27 19.75 0.54 -11.01
C PRO A 27 18.51 0.68 -10.11
N THR A 28 18.14 1.93 -9.83
CA THR A 28 17.10 2.33 -8.88
C THR A 28 16.00 3.19 -9.50
N PHE A 29 16.30 3.89 -10.59
CA PHE A 29 15.45 4.92 -11.18
C PHE A 29 14.08 4.38 -11.63
N GLY A 30 14.08 3.23 -12.30
CA GLY A 30 12.87 2.54 -12.75
C GLY A 30 12.01 2.05 -11.59
N ILE A 31 12.65 1.56 -10.52
CA ILE A 31 11.95 1.09 -9.32
C ILE A 31 11.28 2.27 -8.60
N ILE A 32 11.99 3.37 -8.38
CA ILE A 32 11.43 4.57 -7.74
C ILE A 32 10.27 5.14 -8.56
N LYS A 33 10.41 5.17 -9.89
CA LYS A 33 9.33 5.62 -10.79
C LYS A 33 8.06 4.80 -10.58
N ILE A 34 8.17 3.47 -10.53
CA ILE A 34 7.01 2.58 -10.37
C ILE A 34 6.45 2.63 -8.94
N LEU A 35 7.30 2.73 -7.93
CA LEU A 35 6.85 2.95 -6.54
C LEU A 35 6.05 4.24 -6.40
N LYS A 36 6.44 5.33 -7.09
CA LYS A 36 5.67 6.58 -7.12
C LYS A 36 4.31 6.41 -7.81
N TYR A 37 4.26 5.70 -8.93
CA TYR A 37 2.98 5.40 -9.59
C TYR A 37 2.06 4.61 -8.67
N TRP A 38 2.59 3.59 -7.99
CA TRP A 38 1.83 2.83 -7.01
C TRP A 38 1.35 3.70 -5.85
N PHE A 39 2.22 4.54 -5.27
CA PHE A 39 1.82 5.48 -4.23
C PHE A 39 0.63 6.34 -4.66
N ILE A 40 0.68 6.93 -5.85
CA ILE A 40 -0.39 7.79 -6.36
C ILE A 40 -1.68 6.99 -6.56
N LEU A 41 -1.61 5.82 -7.21
CA LEU A 41 -2.78 4.98 -7.47
C LEU A 41 -3.42 4.49 -6.16
N TYR A 42 -2.61 4.02 -5.22
CA TYR A 42 -3.08 3.52 -3.94
C TYR A 42 -3.68 4.65 -3.09
N PHE A 43 -3.02 5.81 -3.01
CA PHE A 43 -3.53 6.98 -2.31
C PHE A 43 -4.87 7.45 -2.87
N LEU A 44 -4.98 7.56 -4.20
CA LEU A 44 -6.24 7.95 -4.85
C LEU A 44 -7.38 6.96 -4.58
N SER A 45 -7.07 5.67 -4.50
CA SER A 45 -8.07 4.63 -4.20
C SER A 45 -8.58 4.70 -2.77
N ILE A 46 -7.71 4.94 -1.80
CA ILE A 46 -8.10 5.09 -0.40
C ILE A 46 -8.87 6.40 -0.20
N LEU A 47 -8.43 7.47 -0.86
CA LEU A 47 -9.13 8.75 -0.83
C LEU A 47 -10.55 8.64 -1.40
N SER A 48 -10.74 7.87 -2.48
CA SER A 48 -12.07 7.67 -3.04
C SER A 48 -12.98 6.88 -2.10
N PHE A 49 -12.48 5.84 -1.44
CA PHE A 49 -13.23 5.13 -0.38
C PHE A 49 -13.61 6.06 0.77
N PHE A 50 -12.65 6.86 1.26
CA PHE A 50 -12.91 7.85 2.31
C PHE A 50 -14.02 8.84 1.92
N CYS A 51 -13.97 9.39 0.70
CA CYS A 51 -15.00 10.31 0.23
C CYS A 51 -16.37 9.64 0.15
N ILE A 52 -16.46 8.41 -0.36
CA ILE A 52 -17.72 7.68 -0.45
C ILE A 52 -18.28 7.39 0.95
N ASP A 53 -17.44 6.97 1.90
CA ASP A 53 -17.87 6.72 3.28
C ASP A 53 -18.39 7.99 3.96
N LYS A 54 -17.79 9.15 3.69
CA LYS A 54 -18.28 10.45 4.19
C LYS A 54 -19.59 10.88 3.54
N ILE A 55 -19.73 10.70 2.23
CA ILE A 55 -20.99 10.98 1.50
C ILE A 55 -22.11 10.06 2.03
N ASN A 56 -21.81 8.78 2.25
CA ASN A 56 -22.74 7.82 2.82
C ASN A 56 -23.28 8.27 4.17
N MET A 57 -22.40 8.72 5.07
CA MET A 57 -22.79 9.22 6.38
C MET A 57 -23.58 10.53 6.30
N TYR A 58 -23.18 11.46 5.43
CA TYR A 58 -23.82 12.77 5.33
C TYR A 58 -25.22 12.74 4.71
N TYR A 59 -25.42 11.89 3.70
CA TYR A 59 -26.71 11.73 3.01
C TYR A 59 -27.51 10.51 3.48
N GLU A 60 -27.04 9.84 4.53
CA GLU A 60 -27.67 8.63 5.09
C GLU A 60 -27.94 7.54 4.04
N LEU A 61 -27.00 7.36 3.09
CA LEU A 61 -27.18 6.40 1.99
C LEU A 61 -27.23 4.95 2.47
N TYR A 62 -26.79 4.68 3.70
CA TYR A 62 -26.84 3.38 4.35
C TYR A 62 -28.28 2.86 4.53
N ASN A 63 -29.28 3.75 4.47
CA ASN A 63 -30.69 3.39 4.48
C ASN A 63 -31.14 2.72 3.16
N TYR A 64 -30.39 2.88 2.08
CA TYR A 64 -30.70 2.27 0.78
C TYR A 64 -29.96 0.93 0.62
N SER A 65 -30.72 -0.16 0.50
CA SER A 65 -30.17 -1.52 0.35
C SER A 65 -29.25 -1.69 -0.87
N SER A 66 -29.48 -0.93 -1.94
CA SER A 66 -28.66 -0.96 -3.15
C SER A 66 -27.28 -0.33 -2.97
N PHE A 67 -27.10 0.58 -2.01
CA PHE A 67 -25.86 1.32 -1.81
C PHE A 67 -24.67 0.39 -1.54
N TYR A 68 -24.80 -0.54 -0.59
CA TYR A 68 -23.73 -1.46 -0.23
C TYR A 68 -23.36 -2.42 -1.37
N THR A 69 -24.33 -2.81 -2.18
CA THR A 69 -24.08 -3.65 -3.37
C THR A 69 -23.24 -2.89 -4.40
N ILE A 70 -23.63 -1.65 -4.71
CA ILE A 70 -22.89 -0.78 -5.65
C ILE A 70 -21.50 -0.49 -5.12
N TYR A 71 -21.38 -0.19 -3.82
CA TYR A 71 -20.11 0.12 -3.17
C TYR A 71 -19.13 -1.07 -3.18
N ASN A 72 -19.63 -2.28 -2.91
CA ASN A 72 -18.83 -3.50 -2.99
C ASN A 72 -18.36 -3.79 -4.42
N VAL A 73 -19.23 -3.63 -5.42
CA VAL A 73 -18.85 -3.77 -6.84
C VAL A 73 -17.76 -2.76 -7.21
N TYR A 74 -17.91 -1.51 -6.78
CA TYR A 74 -16.90 -0.46 -6.98
C TYR A 74 -15.54 -0.84 -6.36
N ARG A 75 -15.52 -1.33 -5.12
CA ARG A 75 -14.29 -1.80 -4.45
C ARG A 75 -13.59 -2.91 -5.23
N ILE A 76 -14.36 -3.90 -5.70
CA ILE A 76 -13.83 -5.02 -6.50
C ILE A 76 -13.22 -4.53 -7.82
N ILE A 77 -13.91 -3.62 -8.53
CA ILE A 77 -13.41 -3.04 -9.79
C ILE A 77 -12.06 -2.35 -9.56
N ILE A 78 -11.96 -1.54 -8.50
CA ILE A 78 -10.71 -0.85 -8.15
C ILE A 78 -9.59 -1.84 -7.82
N CYS A 79 -9.89 -2.89 -7.06
CA CYS A 79 -8.92 -3.91 -6.69
C CYS A 79 -8.33 -4.64 -7.90
N ILE A 80 -9.08 -4.80 -8.99
CA ILE A 80 -8.58 -5.39 -10.23
C ILE A 80 -7.88 -4.34 -11.09
N ALA A 81 -8.42 -3.12 -11.17
CA ALA A 81 -7.90 -2.06 -12.02
C ALA A 81 -6.51 -1.57 -11.61
N ILE A 82 -6.23 -1.42 -10.31
CA ILE A 82 -4.95 -0.85 -9.87
C ILE A 82 -3.76 -1.78 -10.18
N PRO A 83 -3.77 -3.08 -9.80
CA PRO A 83 -2.66 -3.97 -10.11
C PRO A 83 -2.47 -4.17 -11.62
N THR A 84 -3.56 -4.19 -12.40
CA THR A 84 -3.49 -4.33 -13.86
C THR A 84 -2.87 -3.10 -14.52
N LEU A 85 -3.23 -1.89 -14.10
CA LEU A 85 -2.58 -0.65 -14.54
C LEU A 85 -1.09 -0.64 -14.18
N LEU A 86 -0.74 -1.07 -12.97
CA LEU A 86 0.66 -1.18 -12.54
C LEU A 86 1.46 -2.19 -13.36
N LEU A 87 0.91 -3.37 -13.62
CA LEU A 87 1.52 -4.37 -14.49
C LEU A 87 1.81 -3.77 -15.86
N PHE A 88 0.85 -3.05 -16.44
CA PHE A 88 1.01 -2.37 -17.71
C PHE A 88 2.14 -1.32 -17.68
N CYS A 89 2.23 -0.53 -16.60
CA CYS A 89 3.33 0.42 -16.39
C CYS A 89 4.69 -0.29 -16.32
N VAL A 90 4.80 -1.43 -15.63
CA VAL A 90 6.04 -2.21 -15.54
C VAL A 90 6.45 -2.76 -16.91
N LEU A 91 5.50 -3.22 -17.72
CA LEU A 91 5.79 -3.81 -19.03
C LEU A 91 6.21 -2.77 -20.08
N LYS A 92 5.56 -1.60 -20.08
CA LYS A 92 5.78 -0.53 -21.07
C LYS A 92 6.90 0.45 -20.72
N SER A 93 7.35 0.49 -19.47
CA SER A 93 8.39 1.45 -19.07
C SER A 93 9.77 1.07 -19.61
N GLU A 94 10.51 2.09 -20.04
CA GLU A 94 11.95 2.02 -20.35
C GLU A 94 12.72 1.88 -19.02
N ILE A 95 12.83 0.63 -18.54
CA ILE A 95 13.55 0.25 -17.31
C ILE A 95 14.54 -0.88 -17.60
N SER A 96 15.63 -0.95 -16.85
CA SER A 96 16.65 -2.00 -17.01
C SER A 96 16.06 -3.40 -16.79
N VAL A 97 16.72 -4.43 -17.34
CA VAL A 97 16.25 -5.83 -17.22
C VAL A 97 16.20 -6.28 -15.75
N LYS A 98 17.15 -5.80 -14.93
CA LYS A 98 17.24 -6.13 -13.50
C LYS A 98 16.09 -5.52 -12.71
N GLU A 99 15.81 -4.22 -12.91
CA GLU A 99 14.67 -3.54 -12.29
C GLU A 99 13.36 -4.22 -12.68
N ARG A 100 13.20 -4.59 -13.96
CA ARG A 100 12.00 -5.29 -14.43
C ARG A 100 11.80 -6.64 -13.73
N ARG A 101 12.86 -7.42 -13.53
CA ARG A 101 12.77 -8.70 -12.79
C ARG A 101 12.38 -8.49 -11.33
N TYR A 102 12.98 -7.50 -10.67
CA TYR A 102 12.62 -7.10 -9.32
C TYR A 102 11.14 -6.69 -9.24
N LEU A 103 10.71 -5.81 -10.14
CA LEU A 103 9.36 -5.26 -10.16
C LEU A 103 8.29 -6.31 -10.48
N LYS A 104 8.60 -7.33 -11.29
CA LYS A 104 7.67 -8.44 -11.56
C LYS A 104 7.32 -9.22 -10.29
N ILE A 105 8.29 -9.48 -9.42
CA ILE A 105 8.06 -10.15 -8.14
C ILE A 105 7.36 -9.18 -7.18
N TRP A 106 7.82 -7.92 -7.15
CA TRP A 106 7.25 -6.87 -6.33
C TRP A 106 5.75 -6.62 -6.56
N LEU A 107 5.23 -6.84 -7.78
CA LEU A 107 3.81 -6.68 -8.10
C LEU A 107 2.86 -7.54 -7.25
N ILE A 108 3.38 -8.57 -6.56
CA ILE A 108 2.58 -9.34 -5.61
C ILE A 108 2.08 -8.49 -4.42
N PHE A 109 2.84 -7.46 -4.02
CA PHE A 109 2.46 -6.59 -2.89
C PHE A 109 1.27 -5.70 -3.22
N PRO A 110 1.23 -4.93 -4.33
CA PRO A 110 0.03 -4.23 -4.77
C PRO A 110 -1.22 -5.12 -4.84
N ILE A 111 -1.08 -6.36 -5.31
CA ILE A 111 -2.18 -7.33 -5.35
C ILE A 111 -2.69 -7.63 -3.94
N PHE A 112 -1.79 -7.96 -2.99
CA PHE A 112 -2.19 -8.24 -1.61
C PHE A 112 -2.83 -7.04 -0.92
N PHE A 113 -2.30 -5.82 -1.09
CA PHE A 113 -2.92 -4.61 -0.54
C PHE A 113 -4.32 -4.36 -1.12
N CYS A 114 -4.53 -4.58 -2.42
CA CYS A 114 -5.84 -4.43 -3.03
C CYS A 114 -6.83 -5.50 -2.57
N LEU A 115 -6.37 -6.76 -2.43
CA LEU A 115 -7.19 -7.85 -1.91
C LEU A 115 -7.65 -7.57 -0.48
N ASP A 116 -6.76 -7.08 0.38
CA ASP A 116 -7.09 -6.72 1.76
C ASP A 116 -8.18 -5.63 1.83
N ASN A 117 -8.18 -4.68 0.89
CA ASN A 117 -9.25 -3.67 0.80
C ASN A 117 -10.61 -4.27 0.38
N CYS A 118 -10.61 -5.34 -0.42
CA CYS A 118 -11.83 -6.04 -0.84
C CYS A 118 -12.32 -7.10 0.13
N LEU A 119 -11.50 -7.51 1.10
CA LEU A 119 -11.87 -8.53 2.08
C LEU A 119 -13.17 -8.19 2.83
N SER A 120 -13.36 -6.92 3.18
CA SER A 120 -14.61 -6.43 3.80
C SER A 120 -15.86 -6.56 2.90
N SER A 121 -15.68 -6.49 1.57
CA SER A 121 -16.76 -6.72 0.62
C SER A 121 -17.10 -8.22 0.53
N PHE A 122 -16.09 -9.09 0.58
CA PHE A 122 -16.32 -10.54 0.65
C PHE A 122 -16.90 -10.99 1.99
N SER A 123 -16.55 -10.34 3.10
CA SER A 123 -17.09 -10.67 4.42
C SER A 123 -18.58 -10.38 4.54
N SER A 124 -19.12 -9.44 3.74
CA SER A 124 -20.56 -9.20 3.69
C SER A 124 -21.37 -10.33 3.01
N LEU A 125 -20.69 -11.23 2.29
CA LEU A 125 -21.28 -12.42 1.66
C LEU A 125 -21.15 -13.68 2.52
N LEU A 126 -20.30 -13.65 3.55
CA LEU A 126 -20.07 -14.73 4.51
C LEU A 126 -20.67 -14.34 5.88
N ASN A 127 -20.83 -15.27 6.82
CA ASN A 127 -21.37 -14.97 8.15
C ASN A 127 -20.59 -13.81 8.82
N ALA A 128 -21.26 -12.66 8.96
CA ALA A 128 -20.65 -11.37 9.30
C ALA A 128 -19.98 -11.37 10.70
N GLU A 129 -20.59 -12.03 11.68
CA GLU A 129 -20.14 -12.02 13.08
C GLU A 129 -18.78 -12.69 13.28
N THR A 130 -18.50 -13.78 12.55
CA THR A 130 -17.24 -14.51 12.65
C THR A 130 -16.06 -13.82 11.96
N MET A 131 -16.31 -12.94 10.98
CA MET A 131 -15.24 -12.19 10.32
C MET A 131 -14.92 -10.86 11.00
N ILE A 132 -15.93 -10.17 11.56
CA ILE A 132 -15.72 -8.89 12.28
C ILE A 132 -14.72 -9.05 13.43
N SER A 133 -14.82 -10.13 14.20
CA SER A 133 -13.91 -10.42 15.31
C SER A 133 -12.47 -10.70 14.85
N PHE A 134 -12.28 -11.30 13.67
CA PHE A 134 -10.96 -11.59 13.09
C PHE A 134 -10.30 -10.34 12.48
N TYR A 135 -11.07 -9.46 11.84
CA TYR A 135 -10.55 -8.20 11.27
C TYR A 135 -10.24 -7.14 12.33
N GLN A 136 -11.04 -7.07 13.39
CA GLN A 136 -10.84 -6.10 14.47
C GLN A 136 -9.62 -6.45 15.33
N SER A 137 -9.22 -7.71 15.36
CA SER A 137 -8.11 -8.16 16.20
C SER A 137 -6.77 -7.96 15.53
N PHE A 138 -6.56 -8.28 14.25
CA PHE A 138 -5.22 -8.10 13.63
C PHE A 138 -5.27 -7.62 12.17
N PRO A 139 -4.71 -6.43 11.83
CA PRO A 139 -4.74 -5.94 10.45
C PRO A 139 -3.74 -6.70 9.58
N ILE A 140 -4.25 -7.54 8.67
CA ILE A 140 -3.48 -8.32 7.69
C ILE A 140 -2.56 -7.40 6.85
N SER A 141 -3.03 -6.19 6.53
CA SER A 141 -2.24 -5.15 5.86
C SER A 141 -0.91 -4.84 6.56
N GLY A 142 -0.85 -4.94 7.89
CA GLY A 142 0.35 -4.70 8.68
C GLY A 142 1.44 -5.71 8.37
N ILE A 143 1.09 -7.00 8.30
CA ILE A 143 2.03 -8.06 7.90
C ILE A 143 2.49 -7.85 6.46
N ILE A 144 1.56 -7.57 5.55
CA ILE A 144 1.87 -7.33 4.13
C ILE A 144 2.91 -6.20 4.02
N ASN A 145 2.72 -5.11 4.76
CA ASN A 145 3.63 -3.97 4.73
C ASN A 145 5.01 -4.27 5.34
N ILE A 146 5.09 -5.08 6.41
CA ILE A 146 6.38 -5.52 6.97
C ILE A 146 7.16 -6.35 5.94
N VAL A 147 6.50 -7.32 5.29
CA VAL A 147 7.14 -8.15 4.25
C VAL A 147 7.55 -7.30 3.05
N PHE A 148 6.74 -6.33 2.65
CA PHE A 148 7.06 -5.35 1.61
C PHE A 148 8.31 -4.54 1.96
N LEU A 149 8.41 -4.01 3.18
CA LEU A 149 9.58 -3.23 3.60
C LEU A 149 10.84 -4.11 3.71
N LEU A 150 10.72 -5.35 4.17
CA LEU A 150 11.82 -6.33 4.15
C LEU A 150 12.29 -6.63 2.71
N TYR A 151 11.35 -6.73 1.77
CA TYR A 151 11.66 -6.90 0.35
C TYR A 151 12.33 -5.68 -0.28
N LEU A 152 11.96 -4.47 0.13
CA LEU A 152 12.70 -3.26 -0.23
C LEU A 152 14.11 -3.26 0.37
N TYR A 153 14.23 -3.61 1.65
CA TYR A 153 15.52 -3.67 2.33
C TYR A 153 16.47 -4.70 1.73
N SER A 154 15.97 -5.86 1.31
CA SER A 154 16.82 -6.91 0.71
C SER A 154 17.48 -6.45 -0.60
N TYR A 155 16.81 -5.60 -1.37
CA TYR A 155 17.33 -5.04 -2.62
C TYR A 155 18.26 -3.84 -2.37
N PHE A 156 17.79 -2.82 -1.65
CA PHE A 156 18.52 -1.55 -1.48
C PHE A 156 19.54 -1.57 -0.34
N LYS A 157 19.35 -2.41 0.70
CA LYS A 157 20.19 -2.49 1.90
C LYS A 157 20.40 -1.16 2.64
N TYR A 158 19.47 -0.23 2.51
CA TYR A 158 19.57 1.10 3.12
C TYR A 158 19.15 1.07 4.60
N LYS A 159 20.03 1.59 5.48
CA LYS A 159 19.76 1.75 6.93
C LYS A 159 18.45 2.50 7.24
N GLY A 160 18.03 3.45 6.40
CA GLY A 160 16.76 4.14 6.59
C GLY A 160 15.56 3.21 6.49
N ILE A 161 15.59 2.21 5.60
CA ILE A 161 14.51 1.23 5.45
C ILE A 161 14.47 0.28 6.65
N SER A 162 15.63 -0.12 7.20
CA SER A 162 15.65 -0.95 8.42
C SER A 162 15.08 -0.22 9.64
N VAL A 163 15.35 1.08 9.78
CA VAL A 163 14.74 1.89 10.85
C VAL A 163 13.22 1.96 10.68
N LEU A 164 12.74 2.15 9.45
CA LEU A 164 11.30 2.15 9.15
C LEU A 164 10.62 0.82 9.51
N ILE A 165 11.26 -0.32 9.21
CA ILE A 165 10.74 -1.64 9.59
C ILE A 165 10.56 -1.74 11.10
N ILE A 166 11.57 -1.35 11.88
CA ILE A 166 11.52 -1.42 13.35
C ILE A 166 10.40 -0.51 13.88
N MET A 167 10.33 0.74 13.41
CA MET A 167 9.26 1.67 13.81
C MET A 167 7.86 1.14 13.48
N TYR A 168 7.70 0.52 12.31
CA TYR A 168 6.42 -0.04 11.90
C TYR A 168 6.02 -1.25 12.74
N ILE A 169 6.96 -2.15 13.08
CA ILE A 169 6.71 -3.27 13.99
C ILE A 169 6.26 -2.78 15.37
N ILE A 170 6.94 -1.75 15.92
CA ILE A 170 6.56 -1.15 17.21
C ILE A 170 5.14 -0.58 17.13
N TYR A 171 4.80 0.12 16.05
CA TYR A 171 3.44 0.63 15.84
C TYR A 171 2.41 -0.50 15.78
N CYS A 172 2.65 -1.57 15.02
CA CYS A 172 1.74 -2.71 14.93
C CYS A 172 1.52 -3.35 16.30
N GLY A 173 2.58 -3.57 17.07
CA GLY A 173 2.49 -4.12 18.42
C GLY A 173 1.69 -3.22 19.38
N PHE A 174 1.99 -1.91 19.38
CA PHE A 174 1.30 -0.96 20.25
C PHE A 174 -0.18 -0.80 19.90
N SER A 175 -0.49 -0.68 18.60
CA SER A 175 -1.87 -0.51 18.14
C SER A 175 -2.72 -1.75 18.41
N PHE A 176 -2.18 -2.95 18.18
CA PHE A 176 -2.82 -4.22 18.54
C PHE A 176 -3.11 -4.29 20.05
N TYR A 177 -2.09 -4.05 20.87
CA TYR A 177 -2.21 -4.07 22.32
C TYR A 177 -3.28 -3.09 22.83
N TYR A 178 -3.23 -1.84 22.36
CA TYR A 178 -4.20 -0.82 22.76
C TYR A 178 -5.64 -1.17 22.38
N LEU A 179 -5.87 -1.62 21.14
CA LEU A 179 -7.21 -1.99 20.67
C LEU A 179 -7.77 -3.18 21.46
N SER A 180 -6.93 -4.18 21.74
CA SER A 180 -7.35 -5.34 22.54
C SER A 180 -7.75 -4.99 23.97
N ILE A 181 -7.07 -4.03 24.60
CA ILE A 181 -7.45 -3.53 25.93
C ILE A 181 -8.74 -2.75 25.85
N TYR A 182 -8.84 -1.83 24.89
CA TYR A 182 -10.00 -0.96 24.76
C TYR A 182 -11.30 -1.75 24.55
N LEU A 183 -11.27 -2.81 23.72
CA LEU A 183 -12.42 -3.67 23.47
C LEU A 183 -12.91 -4.45 24.70
N ASN A 184 -12.06 -4.59 25.73
CA ASN A 184 -12.40 -5.31 26.97
C ASN A 184 -12.73 -4.36 28.14
N LEU A 185 -12.76 -3.04 27.91
CA LEU A 185 -13.16 -2.08 28.95
C LEU A 185 -14.68 -2.12 29.15
N ILE A 186 -15.10 -2.21 30.41
CA ILE A 186 -16.53 -2.15 30.79
C ILE A 186 -17.04 -0.70 30.70
N ASP A 187 -16.22 0.26 31.17
CA ASP A 187 -16.48 1.69 31.06
C ASP A 187 -15.24 2.40 30.50
N ALA A 188 -15.43 3.14 29.40
CA ALA A 188 -14.36 3.90 28.75
C ALA A 188 -14.54 5.41 29.00
N SER A 189 -13.45 6.08 29.37
CA SER A 189 -13.42 7.55 29.46
C SER A 189 -13.49 8.18 28.06
N LEU A 190 -14.00 9.41 27.97
CA LEU A 190 -14.08 10.18 26.71
C LEU A 190 -12.72 10.23 25.97
N ILE A 191 -11.62 10.37 26.71
CA ILE A 191 -10.27 10.41 26.14
C ILE A 191 -9.92 9.07 25.48
N GLN A 192 -10.22 7.96 26.14
CA GLN A 192 -9.99 6.62 25.58
C GLN A 192 -10.84 6.40 24.33
N THR A 193 -12.11 6.82 24.33
CA THR A 193 -13.00 6.70 23.17
C THR A 193 -12.49 7.50 21.97
N ASN A 194 -12.04 8.74 22.21
CA ASN A 194 -11.47 9.57 21.15
C ASN A 194 -10.18 8.96 20.58
N LEU A 195 -9.29 8.45 21.44
CA LEU A 195 -8.06 7.77 21.01
C LEU A 195 -8.35 6.51 20.20
N PHE A 196 -9.30 5.69 20.63
CA PHE A 196 -9.76 4.53 19.88
C PHE A 196 -10.29 4.92 18.50
N MET A 197 -11.15 5.93 18.42
CA MET A 197 -11.70 6.41 17.14
C MET A 197 -10.61 6.93 16.20
N ILE A 198 -9.60 7.63 16.72
CA ILE A 198 -8.45 8.09 15.93
C ILE A 198 -7.66 6.89 15.40
N LEU A 199 -7.30 5.93 16.26
CA LEU A 199 -6.55 4.74 15.86
C LEU A 199 -7.32 3.88 14.86
N ASN A 200 -8.62 3.69 15.07
CA ASN A 200 -9.48 2.93 14.17
C ASN A 200 -9.58 3.61 12.79
N ASN A 201 -9.68 4.95 12.73
CA ASN A 201 -9.65 5.68 11.46
C ASN A 201 -8.28 5.57 10.76
N ILE A 202 -7.19 5.69 11.52
CA ILE A 202 -5.83 5.53 10.99
C ILE A 202 -5.64 4.14 10.35
N GLN A 203 -6.17 3.09 10.97
CA GLN A 203 -6.14 1.72 10.44
C GLN A 203 -7.10 1.53 9.27
N SER A 204 -8.35 1.97 9.40
CA SER A 204 -9.39 1.82 8.36
C SER A 204 -8.98 2.46 7.03
N TYR A 205 -8.35 3.63 7.09
CA TYR A 205 -7.87 4.34 5.90
C TYR A 205 -6.37 4.14 5.65
N ARG A 206 -5.74 3.13 6.27
CA ARG A 206 -4.36 2.69 5.99
C ARG A 206 -3.33 3.83 5.99
N ILE A 207 -3.53 4.83 6.84
CA ILE A 207 -2.76 6.09 6.80
C ILE A 207 -1.27 5.80 7.00
N ILE A 208 -0.93 4.90 7.94
CA ILE A 208 0.47 4.59 8.25
C ILE A 208 1.14 3.78 7.14
N GLU A 209 0.39 2.96 6.40
CA GLU A 209 0.94 2.26 5.23
C GLU A 209 1.29 3.26 4.12
N ILE A 210 0.38 4.17 3.81
CA ILE A 210 0.62 5.27 2.85
C ILE A 210 1.86 6.06 3.27
N LEU A 211 1.96 6.45 4.55
CA LEU A 211 3.11 7.18 5.08
C LEU A 211 4.40 6.35 4.98
N SER A 212 4.37 5.07 5.34
CA SER A 212 5.54 4.19 5.25
C SER A 212 6.04 4.07 3.81
N LEU A 213 5.12 4.00 2.84
CA LEU A 213 5.42 3.92 1.43
C LEU A 213 6.02 5.23 0.92
N LEU A 214 5.46 6.37 1.32
CA LEU A 214 6.01 7.70 1.01
C LEU A 214 7.42 7.87 1.57
N ILE A 215 7.64 7.53 2.85
CA ILE A 215 8.97 7.66 3.47
C ILE A 215 9.96 6.69 2.81
N SER A 216 9.54 5.48 2.44
CA SER A 216 10.39 4.54 1.71
C SER A 216 10.88 5.12 0.38
N ILE A 217 9.99 5.76 -0.39
CA ILE A 217 10.35 6.43 -1.65
C ILE A 217 11.35 7.57 -1.42
N ILE A 218 11.15 8.38 -0.38
CA ILE A 218 12.05 9.49 -0.04
C ILE A 218 13.44 8.97 0.35
N VAL A 219 13.50 7.94 1.19
CA VAL A 219 14.76 7.33 1.64
C VAL A 219 15.54 6.74 0.47
N ILE A 220 14.86 6.10 -0.47
CA ILE A 220 15.50 5.53 -1.66
C ILE A 220 15.99 6.66 -2.58
N LYS A 221 15.16 7.67 -2.85
CA LYS A 221 15.52 8.80 -3.73
C LYS A 221 16.70 9.62 -3.21
N LYS A 222 16.88 9.76 -1.89
CA LYS A 222 18.01 10.53 -1.31
C LYS A 222 19.38 9.87 -1.57
N LYS A 223 19.40 8.60 -1.95
CA LYS A 223 20.62 7.81 -2.14
C LYS A 223 20.94 7.48 -3.60
N GLU A 224 20.07 7.89 -4.53
CA GLU A 224 20.44 8.10 -5.94
C GLU A 224 21.37 9.30 -6.08
#